data_AF-A0A238WEF0-F1
#
_entry.id   AF-A0A238WEF0-F1
#
_cell.length_a   1.000
_cell.length_b   1.000
_cell.length_c   1.000
_cell.angle_alpha   90.00
_cell.angle_beta   90.00
_cell.angle_gamma   90.00
#
_symmetry.space_group_name_H-M   'P 1'
#
loop_
_entity.id
_entity.type
_entity.pdbx_description
1 polymer ?
#
loop_
_entity_poly.entity_id
_entity_poly.type
_entity_poly.pdbx_seq_one_letter_code
_entity_poly.pdbx_strand_id
1 'polypeptide(L)'
;MNAKRPLNGRLTTARDTMQLDELIKKKKAESGLSFAAMADRARRSGYDINRATIHALTKNPMHEWPRVDTINGLAVALDVSPTDVLDSAAESLGVKLDRSPTDSYRVRSWMALTGDRSDDEVDKLLEVARSVAAALDAQREDHPDAPGN
;
A
#
# COMPACT_ATOMS: atom_id res chain seq x y z
N MET A 1 17.36 -20.40 -43.96
CA MET A 1 17.85 -20.26 -42.57
C MET A 1 17.24 -19.00 -41.97
N ASN A 2 16.29 -19.13 -41.05
CA ASN A 2 15.74 -17.97 -40.33
C ASN A 2 15.55 -18.40 -38.87
N ALA A 3 16.46 -17.96 -38.01
CA ALA A 3 16.44 -18.25 -36.59
C ALA A 3 15.37 -17.39 -35.92
N LYS A 4 14.27 -18.02 -35.48
CA LYS A 4 13.32 -17.43 -34.53
C LYS A 4 14.08 -17.15 -33.23
N ARG A 5 14.24 -15.88 -32.88
CA ARG A 5 14.66 -15.45 -31.54
C ARG A 5 13.51 -15.70 -30.56
N PRO A 6 13.69 -16.45 -29.46
CA PRO A 6 12.69 -16.52 -28.41
C PRO A 6 12.68 -15.22 -27.61
N LEU A 7 11.51 -14.58 -27.51
CA LEU A 7 11.24 -13.46 -26.62
C LEU A 7 11.16 -13.98 -25.17
N ASN A 8 12.33 -14.24 -24.57
CA ASN A 8 12.44 -14.43 -23.12
C ASN A 8 12.57 -13.06 -22.44
N GLY A 9 11.44 -12.40 -22.24
CA GLY A 9 11.29 -11.33 -21.26
C GLY A 9 10.36 -11.85 -20.18
N ARG A 10 10.94 -12.43 -19.12
CA ARG A 10 10.22 -12.89 -17.93
C ARG A 10 9.25 -11.79 -17.50
N LEU A 11 7.96 -12.09 -17.58
CA LEU A 11 6.91 -11.36 -16.88
C LEU A 11 7.36 -11.29 -15.42
N THR A 12 7.52 -10.06 -14.94
CA THR A 12 7.80 -9.70 -13.57
C THR A 12 7.03 -10.60 -12.64
N THR A 13 7.76 -11.39 -11.83
CA THR A 13 7.20 -12.18 -10.75
C THR A 13 6.23 -11.31 -9.97
N ALA A 14 4.93 -11.66 -10.00
CA ALA A 14 4.03 -11.28 -8.94
C ALA A 14 4.77 -11.61 -7.64
N ARG A 15 5.14 -10.60 -6.85
CA ARG A 15 5.45 -10.90 -5.45
C ARG A 15 4.18 -11.55 -4.93
N ASP A 16 4.28 -12.73 -4.34
CA ASP A 16 3.20 -13.26 -3.51
C ASP A 16 2.98 -12.23 -2.41
N THR A 17 2.02 -11.33 -2.63
CA THR A 17 1.59 -10.34 -1.66
C THR A 17 0.87 -11.12 -0.58
N MET A 18 1.44 -11.14 0.63
CA MET A 18 0.83 -11.82 1.77
C MET A 18 0.03 -10.83 2.60
N GLN A 19 -0.98 -11.33 3.30
CA GLN A 19 -1.72 -10.55 4.29
C GLN A 19 -0.80 -10.01 5.39
N LEU A 20 -1.18 -8.89 6.01
CA LEU A 20 -0.39 -8.19 7.01
C LEU A 20 -0.05 -9.05 8.23
N ASP A 21 -0.97 -9.89 8.67
CA ASP A 21 -0.73 -10.80 9.79
C ASP A 21 0.34 -11.85 9.46
N GLU A 22 0.32 -12.39 8.24
CA GLU A 22 1.33 -13.32 7.72
C GLU A 22 2.69 -12.63 7.55
N LEU A 23 2.72 -11.39 7.07
CA LEU A 23 3.96 -10.59 7.01
C LEU A 23 4.59 -10.43 8.40
N ILE A 24 3.78 -10.06 9.40
CA ILE A 24 4.24 -9.88 10.77
C ILE A 24 4.76 -11.20 11.35
N LYS A 25 4.02 -12.30 11.19
CA LYS A 25 4.43 -13.64 11.68
C LYS A 25 5.72 -14.10 11.02
N LYS A 26 5.84 -13.93 9.70
CA LYS A 26 7.03 -14.27 8.91
C LYS A 26 8.25 -13.48 9.40
N LYS A 27 8.14 -12.14 9.50
CA LYS A 27 9.25 -11.29 9.94
C LYS A 27 9.65 -11.54 11.39
N LYS A 28 8.69 -11.95 12.24
CA LYS A 28 8.98 -12.42 13.59
C LYS A 28 9.77 -13.72 13.60
N ALA A 29 9.40 -14.67 12.76
CA ALA A 29 10.13 -15.94 12.64
C ALA A 29 11.55 -15.72 12.08
N GLU A 30 11.71 -14.88 11.06
CA GLU A 30 13.01 -14.56 10.43
C GLU A 30 13.96 -13.83 11.37
N SER A 31 13.47 -12.85 12.12
CA SER A 31 14.30 -12.02 13.01
C SER A 31 14.57 -12.66 14.38
N GLY A 32 13.76 -13.65 14.79
CA GLY A 32 13.77 -14.20 16.15
C GLY A 32 13.32 -13.22 17.23
N LEU A 33 12.87 -12.02 16.87
CA LEU A 33 12.52 -10.98 17.84
C LEU A 33 11.18 -11.25 18.52
N SER A 34 11.05 -10.76 19.74
CA SER A 34 9.76 -10.63 20.40
C SER A 34 9.01 -9.41 19.87
N PHE A 35 7.68 -9.39 19.98
CA PHE A 35 6.88 -8.20 19.65
C PHE A 35 7.27 -6.96 20.47
N ALA A 36 7.80 -7.15 21.69
CA ALA A 36 8.32 -6.05 22.49
C ALA A 36 9.58 -5.45 21.86
N ALA A 37 10.53 -6.29 21.45
CA ALA A 37 11.76 -5.84 20.79
C ALA A 37 11.48 -5.16 19.44
N MET A 38 10.48 -5.63 18.69
CA MET A 38 10.00 -4.98 17.46
C MET A 38 9.39 -3.59 17.73
N ALA A 39 8.54 -3.47 18.74
CA ALA A 39 7.97 -2.18 19.14
C ALA A 39 9.06 -1.20 19.61
N ASP A 40 10.03 -1.69 20.39
CA ASP A 40 11.16 -0.87 20.85
C ASP A 40 12.02 -0.37 19.70
N ARG A 41 12.20 -1.18 18.64
CA ARG A 41 12.90 -0.76 17.42
C ARG A 41 12.19 0.42 16.75
N ALA A 42 10.86 0.35 16.60
CA ALA A 42 10.08 1.44 16.01
C ALA A 42 10.11 2.71 16.87
N ARG A 43 10.00 2.57 18.20
CA ARG A 43 10.08 3.69 19.14
C ARG A 43 11.43 4.41 19.11
N ARG A 44 12.53 3.67 18.98
CA ARG A 44 13.88 4.27 18.81
C ARG A 44 13.99 5.12 17.54
N SER A 45 13.14 4.87 16.56
CA SER A 45 13.04 5.65 15.33
C SER A 45 11.94 6.71 15.35
N GLY A 46 11.32 6.97 16.52
CA GLY A 46 10.33 8.03 16.71
C GLY A 46 8.87 7.64 16.45
N TYR A 47 8.57 6.37 16.16
CA TYR A 47 7.21 5.91 15.91
C TYR A 47 6.57 5.30 17.15
N ASP A 48 5.35 5.73 17.49
CA ASP A 48 4.63 5.21 18.67
C ASP A 48 3.75 4.01 18.31
N ILE A 49 4.39 2.88 18.01
CA ILE A 49 3.72 1.58 17.90
C ILE A 49 4.07 0.73 19.11
N ASN A 50 3.05 0.18 19.77
CA ASN A 50 3.23 -0.63 20.96
C ASN A 50 3.09 -2.14 20.64
N ARG A 51 3.62 -2.97 21.56
CA ARG A 51 3.56 -4.43 21.48
C ARG A 51 2.14 -4.96 21.28
N ALA A 52 1.16 -4.38 21.98
CA ALA A 52 -0.22 -4.84 21.92
C ALA A 52 -0.83 -4.61 20.54
N THR A 53 -0.54 -3.47 19.91
CA THR A 53 -0.92 -3.15 18.53
C THR A 53 -0.34 -4.18 17.56
N ILE A 54 0.97 -4.45 17.62
CA ILE A 54 1.62 -5.43 16.73
C ILE A 54 0.99 -6.82 16.93
N HIS A 55 0.76 -7.23 18.18
CA HIS A 55 0.14 -8.52 18.47
C HIS A 55 -1.33 -8.58 17.98
N ALA A 56 -2.11 -7.52 18.16
CA ALA A 56 -3.50 -7.45 17.74
C ALA A 56 -3.63 -7.62 16.22
N LEU A 57 -2.73 -7.01 15.45
CA LEU A 57 -2.67 -7.15 13.99
C LEU A 57 -2.36 -8.58 13.51
N THR A 58 -1.86 -9.46 14.39
CA THR A 58 -1.65 -10.89 14.06
C THR A 58 -2.85 -11.79 14.38
N LYS A 59 -3.85 -11.26 15.10
CA LYS A 59 -4.97 -12.03 15.64
C LYS A 59 -6.30 -11.61 15.06
N ASN A 60 -6.46 -10.33 14.82
CA ASN A 60 -7.71 -9.77 14.35
C ASN A 60 -7.63 -9.53 12.85
N PRO A 61 -8.59 -10.02 12.05
CA PRO A 61 -8.70 -9.61 10.67
C PRO A 61 -8.84 -8.09 10.62
N MET A 62 -8.13 -7.48 9.66
CA MET A 62 -8.11 -6.04 9.53
C MET A 62 -9.38 -5.58 8.82
N HIS A 63 -10.06 -4.59 9.41
CA HIS A 63 -11.32 -4.04 8.88
C HIS A 63 -11.18 -2.59 8.42
N GLU A 64 -10.09 -1.94 8.77
CA GLU A 64 -9.80 -0.54 8.45
C GLU A 64 -8.35 -0.37 8.01
N TRP A 65 -8.09 0.69 7.23
CA TRP A 65 -6.74 1.03 6.81
C TRP A 65 -5.87 1.47 8.01
N PRO A 66 -4.64 0.96 8.16
CA PRO A 66 -3.71 1.47 9.14
C PRO A 66 -3.38 2.94 8.87
N ARG A 67 -3.21 3.72 9.94
CA ARG A 67 -2.74 5.11 9.82
C ARG A 67 -1.31 5.14 9.27
N VAL A 68 -0.93 6.23 8.61
CA VAL A 68 0.42 6.43 8.05
C VAL A 68 1.51 6.19 9.10
N ASP A 69 1.32 6.70 10.31
CA ASP A 69 2.27 6.50 11.42
C ASP A 69 2.40 5.02 11.82
N THR A 70 1.30 4.27 11.79
CA THR A 70 1.29 2.82 12.02
C THR A 70 2.01 2.07 10.91
N ILE A 71 1.83 2.46 9.65
CA ILE A 71 2.52 1.87 8.49
C ILE A 71 4.03 2.05 8.64
N ASN A 72 4.48 3.27 8.91
CA ASN A 72 5.90 3.58 9.08
C ASN A 72 6.48 2.89 10.33
N GLY A 73 5.75 2.89 11.43
CA GLY A 73 6.14 2.18 12.65
C GLY A 73 6.28 0.67 12.42
N LEU A 74 5.34 0.05 11.70
CA LEU A 74 5.44 -1.37 11.31
C LEU A 74 6.61 -1.63 10.37
N ALA A 75 6.84 -0.76 9.39
CA ALA A 75 7.95 -0.91 8.45
C ALA A 75 9.29 -0.97 9.19
N VAL A 76 9.51 -0.08 10.16
CA VAL A 76 10.69 -0.09 11.03
C VAL A 76 10.72 -1.31 11.94
N ALA A 77 9.59 -1.63 12.59
CA ALA A 77 9.50 -2.76 13.51
C ALA A 77 9.84 -4.10 12.84
N LEU A 78 9.37 -4.27 11.60
CA LEU A 78 9.50 -5.49 10.80
C LEU A 78 10.74 -5.50 9.90
N ASP A 79 11.47 -4.39 9.79
CA ASP A 79 12.63 -4.23 8.89
C ASP A 79 12.27 -4.49 7.43
N VAL A 80 11.25 -3.79 6.94
CA VAL A 80 10.73 -3.83 5.57
C VAL A 80 10.42 -2.43 5.06
N SER A 81 10.11 -2.28 3.77
CA SER A 81 9.68 -0.97 3.26
C SER A 81 8.24 -0.64 3.69
N PRO A 82 7.90 0.64 3.87
CA PRO A 82 6.51 1.06 4.09
C PRO A 82 5.55 0.57 2.98
N THR A 83 6.05 0.46 1.75
CA THR A 83 5.30 -0.09 0.63
C THR A 83 4.92 -1.55 0.86
N ASP A 84 5.83 -2.39 1.36
CA ASP A 84 5.52 -3.79 1.63
C ASP A 84 4.42 -3.92 2.71
N VAL A 85 4.44 -3.04 3.72
CA VAL A 85 3.38 -2.98 4.75
C VAL A 85 2.06 -2.55 4.13
N LEU A 86 2.07 -1.52 3.26
CA LEU A 86 0.89 -1.03 2.57
C LEU A 86 0.29 -2.09 1.64
N ASP A 87 1.12 -2.79 0.88
CA ASP A 87 0.68 -3.87 -0.01
C ASP A 87 0.02 -5.01 0.78
N SER A 88 0.66 -5.42 1.89
CA SER A 88 0.11 -6.43 2.78
C SER A 88 -1.18 -5.98 3.47
N ALA A 89 -1.30 -4.68 3.78
CA ALA A 89 -2.51 -4.11 4.33
C ALA A 89 -3.66 -4.13 3.30
N ALA A 90 -3.36 -3.77 2.05
CA ALA A 90 -4.29 -3.90 0.93
C ALA A 90 -4.79 -5.33 0.77
N GLU A 91 -3.88 -6.30 0.75
CA GLU A 91 -4.23 -7.72 0.61
C GLU A 91 -5.14 -8.20 1.75
N SER A 92 -4.85 -7.78 3.00
CA SER A 92 -5.71 -8.07 4.16
C SER A 92 -7.11 -7.46 4.06
N LEU A 93 -7.28 -6.33 3.35
CA LEU A 93 -8.57 -5.69 3.11
C LEU A 93 -9.26 -6.20 1.83
N GLY A 94 -8.65 -7.16 1.12
CA GLY A 94 -9.14 -7.64 -0.18
C GLY A 94 -9.04 -6.58 -1.29
N VAL A 95 -8.21 -5.55 -1.10
CA VAL A 95 -7.99 -4.48 -2.07
C VAL A 95 -6.84 -4.88 -2.98
N LYS A 96 -7.12 -5.04 -4.27
CA LYS A 96 -6.05 -5.15 -5.28
C LYS A 96 -5.47 -3.77 -5.55
N LEU A 97 -4.26 -3.51 -5.06
CA LEU A 97 -3.51 -2.34 -5.48
C LEU A 97 -3.07 -2.56 -6.93
N ASP A 98 -3.78 -1.92 -7.84
CA ASP A 98 -3.39 -1.87 -9.24
C ASP A 98 -2.12 -1.03 -9.32
N ARG A 99 -0.96 -1.70 -9.30
CA ARG A 99 0.31 -1.06 -9.60
C ARG A 99 0.26 -0.70 -11.07
N SER A 100 -0.29 0.47 -11.38
CA SER A 100 -0.17 1.03 -12.71
C SER A 100 1.32 0.97 -13.04
N PRO A 101 1.73 0.28 -14.12
CA PRO A 101 3.13 0.26 -14.49
C PRO A 101 3.56 1.72 -14.52
N THR A 102 4.70 2.04 -13.93
CA THR A 102 5.26 3.40 -13.88
C THR A 102 5.46 4.01 -15.27
N ASP A 103 5.22 3.23 -16.32
CA ASP A 103 5.12 3.61 -17.72
C ASP A 103 3.72 4.07 -18.18
N SER A 104 2.74 4.11 -17.28
CA SER A 104 1.40 4.61 -17.54
C SER A 104 1.44 6.10 -17.80
N TYR A 105 0.83 6.52 -18.92
CA TYR A 105 0.63 7.94 -19.24
C TYR A 105 0.09 8.73 -18.03
N ARG A 106 -0.74 8.11 -17.20
CA ARG A 106 -1.31 8.73 -15.99
C ARG A 106 -0.25 9.07 -14.94
N VAL A 107 0.68 8.15 -14.69
CA VAL A 107 1.79 8.35 -13.74
C VAL A 107 2.75 9.41 -14.27
N ARG A 108 3.07 9.38 -15.58
CA ARG A 108 3.90 10.43 -16.21
C ARG A 108 3.23 11.80 -16.18
N SER A 109 1.92 11.85 -16.40
CA SER A 109 1.13 13.09 -16.32
C SER A 109 1.10 13.63 -14.89
N TRP A 110 0.95 12.75 -13.90
CA TRP A 110 1.01 13.14 -12.49
C TRP A 110 2.39 13.66 -12.11
N MET A 111 3.47 12.96 -12.47
CA MET A 111 4.83 13.43 -12.23
C MET A 111 5.14 14.74 -12.95
N ALA A 112 4.63 14.96 -14.17
CA ALA A 112 4.77 16.24 -14.87
C ALA A 112 3.98 17.36 -14.17
N LEU A 113 2.85 17.04 -13.53
CA LEU A 113 2.05 18.00 -12.79
C LEU A 113 2.65 18.35 -11.43
N THR A 114 3.30 17.41 -10.75
CA THR A 114 3.76 17.58 -9.36
C THR A 114 5.28 17.67 -9.19
N GLY A 115 6.07 17.37 -10.22
CA GLY A 115 7.52 17.12 -10.09
C GLY A 115 8.35 18.28 -9.54
N ASP A 116 7.99 19.52 -9.86
CA ASP A 116 8.70 20.72 -9.41
C ASP A 116 7.94 21.49 -8.30
N ARG A 117 6.86 20.89 -7.74
CA ARG A 117 5.99 21.54 -6.77
C ARG A 117 6.42 21.27 -5.34
N SER A 118 6.12 22.19 -4.43
CA SER A 118 6.31 21.95 -2.99
C SER A 118 5.26 20.99 -2.42
N ASP A 119 5.55 20.38 -1.28
CA ASP A 119 4.62 19.46 -0.60
C ASP A 119 3.23 20.11 -0.37
N ASP A 120 3.20 21.37 0.07
CA ASP A 120 1.96 22.15 0.26
C ASP A 120 1.14 22.31 -1.02
N GLU A 121 1.80 22.42 -2.17
CA GLU A 121 1.13 22.53 -3.47
C GLU A 121 0.62 21.18 -3.96
N VAL A 122 1.36 20.10 -3.70
CA VAL A 122 0.92 18.74 -3.97
C VAL A 122 -0.28 18.37 -3.11
N ASP A 123 -0.30 18.76 -1.84
CA ASP A 123 -1.43 18.51 -0.94
C ASP A 123 -2.72 19.18 -1.42
N LYS A 124 -2.64 20.42 -1.91
CA LYS A 124 -3.79 21.12 -2.51
C LYS A 124 -4.29 20.42 -3.77
N LEU A 125 -3.39 19.91 -4.61
CA LEU A 125 -3.79 19.13 -5.80
C LEU A 125 -4.48 17.82 -5.41
N LEU A 126 -4.01 17.15 -4.35
CA LEU A 126 -4.64 15.95 -3.83
C LEU A 126 -6.01 16.24 -3.21
N GLU A 127 -6.20 17.40 -2.57
CA GLU A 127 -7.50 17.83 -2.06
C GLU A 127 -8.51 18.02 -3.21
N VAL A 128 -8.11 18.70 -4.29
CA VAL A 128 -8.95 18.85 -5.48
C VAL A 128 -9.29 17.48 -6.09
N ALA A 129 -8.31 16.59 -6.22
CA ALA A 129 -8.53 15.25 -6.75
C ALA A 129 -9.52 14.44 -5.89
N ARG A 130 -9.41 14.52 -4.56
CA ARG A 130 -10.35 13.88 -3.61
C ARG A 130 -11.76 14.45 -3.73
N SER A 131 -11.89 15.77 -3.85
CA SER A 131 -13.19 16.42 -4.03
C SER A 131 -13.88 15.99 -5.33
N VAL A 132 -13.13 15.92 -6.44
CA VAL A 132 -13.66 15.44 -7.72
C VAL A 132 -14.04 13.96 -7.65
N ALA A 133 -13.22 13.12 -7.01
CA ALA A 133 -13.55 11.70 -6.84
C ALA A 133 -14.86 11.51 -6.05
N ALA A 134 -15.00 12.21 -4.92
CA ALA A 134 -16.24 12.15 -4.13
C ALA A 134 -17.47 12.61 -4.91
N ALA A 135 -17.33 13.65 -5.76
CA ALA A 135 -18.42 14.12 -6.61
C ALA A 135 -18.80 13.08 -7.70
N LEU A 136 -17.82 12.41 -8.30
CA LEU A 136 -18.05 11.35 -9.28
C LEU A 136 -18.72 10.12 -8.67
N ASP A 137 -18.33 9.75 -7.45
CA ASP A 137 -18.94 8.63 -6.73
C ASP A 137 -20.40 8.96 -6.34
N ALA A 138 -20.67 10.17 -5.85
CA ALA A 138 -22.03 10.63 -5.57
C ALA A 138 -22.93 10.62 -6.84
N GLN A 139 -22.39 11.01 -8.00
CA GLN A 139 -23.11 10.94 -9.27
C GLN A 139 -23.39 9.50 -9.75
N ARG A 140 -22.57 8.54 -9.35
CA ARG A 140 -22.79 7.11 -9.65
C ARG A 140 -23.84 6.49 -8.75
N GLU A 141 -23.94 6.94 -7.50
CA GLU A 141 -24.98 6.46 -6.56
C GLU A 141 -26.37 7.03 -6.88
N ASP A 142 -26.45 8.23 -7.48
CA ASP A 142 -27.73 8.89 -7.84
C ASP A 142 -28.34 8.37 -9.16
N HIS A 143 -27.63 7.48 -9.87
CA HIS A 143 -28.13 6.77 -11.05
C HIS A 143 -28.23 5.26 -10.78
N PRO A 144 -29.27 4.77 -10.08
CA PRO A 144 -29.55 3.35 -10.02
C PRO A 144 -29.97 2.89 -11.43
N ASP A 145 -29.18 1.99 -12.02
CA ASP A 145 -29.46 1.21 -13.24
C ASP A 145 -30.61 1.73 -14.10
N ALA A 146 -30.30 2.46 -15.18
CA ALA A 146 -31.23 2.58 -16.29
C ALA A 146 -31.48 1.17 -16.86
N PRO A 147 -32.72 0.65 -16.86
CA PRO A 147 -32.98 -0.64 -17.45
C PRO A 147 -33.02 -0.51 -18.97
N GLY A 148 -32.30 -1.42 -19.64
CA GLY A 148 -32.59 -1.84 -21.02
C GLY A 148 -31.88 -1.07 -22.13
N ASN A 149 -30.98 -1.77 -22.82
CA ASN A 149 -31.31 -2.30 -24.16
C ASN A 149 -30.46 -3.52 -24.48
#